data_AF-A0A4S8M660-F1
#
_entry.id   AF-A0A4S8M660-F1
#
_cell.length_a   1.000
_cell.length_b   1.000
_cell.length_c   1.000
_cell.angle_alpha   90.00
_cell.angle_beta   90.00
_cell.angle_gamma   90.00
#
_symmetry.space_group_name_H-M   'P 1'
#
loop_
_entity.id
_entity.type
_entity.pdbx_description
1 polymer ?
#
loop_
_entity_poly.entity_id
_entity_poly.type
_entity_poly.pdbx_seq_one_letter_code
_entity_poly.pdbx_strand_id
1 'polypeptide(L)'
;STVYKVNYLRAQARWQRWAEELILVKREMEWQVNWFENRKRSWLKRSTRGGLSRGGRAYALKEANRWGAFAERSRRYFADNADIKIENNCGRA
;
A
#
# COMPACT_ATOMS: atom_id res chain seq x y z
N SER A 1 -17.43 24.66 -32.24
CA SER A 1 -18.23 24.89 -31.02
C SER A 1 -17.36 24.69 -29.79
N THR A 2 -17.34 25.68 -28.89
CA THR A 2 -16.54 25.73 -27.65
C THR A 2 -16.89 24.59 -26.67
N VAL A 3 -18.12 24.08 -26.72
CA VAL A 3 -18.63 23.02 -25.84
C VAL A 3 -17.85 21.70 -25.99
N TYR A 4 -17.52 21.30 -27.22
CA TYR A 4 -16.75 20.08 -27.48
C TYR A 4 -15.33 20.15 -26.91
N LYS A 5 -14.66 21.30 -27.04
CA LYS A 5 -13.31 21.53 -26.49
C LYS A 5 -13.30 21.45 -24.96
N VAL A 6 -14.30 22.06 -24.30
CA VAL A 6 -14.43 22.02 -22.83
C VAL A 6 -14.66 20.60 -22.34
N ASN A 7 -15.52 19.83 -23.02
CA ASN A 7 -15.78 18.43 -22.65
C ASN A 7 -14.54 17.55 -22.82
N TYR A 8 -13.77 17.76 -23.89
CA TYR A 8 -12.50 17.08 -24.10
C TYR A 8 -11.49 17.38 -22.98
N LEU A 9 -11.27 18.66 -22.64
CA LEU A 9 -10.32 19.04 -21.59
C LEU A 9 -10.72 18.48 -20.21
N ARG A 10 -12.03 18.43 -19.92
CA ARG A 10 -12.54 17.79 -18.68
C ARG A 10 -12.28 16.29 -18.65
N ALA A 11 -12.44 15.60 -19.79
CA ALA A 11 -12.14 14.18 -19.89
C ALA A 11 -10.64 13.90 -19.72
N GLN A 12 -9.79 14.72 -20.36
CA GLN A 12 -8.33 14.64 -20.22
C GLN A 12 -7.87 14.89 -18.78
N ALA A 13 -8.39 15.93 -18.12
CA ALA A 13 -8.05 16.24 -16.74
C ALA A 13 -8.48 15.12 -15.76
N ARG A 14 -9.64 14.49 -16.00
CA ARG A 14 -10.02 13.30 -15.23
C ARG A 14 -9.04 12.17 -15.45
N TRP A 15 -8.71 11.86 -16.70
CA TRP A 15 -7.77 10.79 -17.03
C TRP A 15 -6.40 10.98 -16.38
N GLN A 16 -5.85 12.21 -16.42
CA GLN A 16 -4.61 12.56 -15.73
C GLN A 16 -4.70 12.33 -14.23
N ARG A 17 -5.80 12.76 -13.59
CA ARG A 17 -6.03 12.51 -12.16
C ARG A 17 -6.07 11.03 -11.83
N TRP A 18 -6.74 10.20 -12.63
CA TRP A 18 -6.77 8.75 -12.42
C TRP A 18 -5.38 8.13 -12.56
N ALA A 19 -4.56 8.62 -13.49
CA ALA A 19 -3.18 8.18 -13.64
C ALA A 19 -2.31 8.56 -12.44
N GLU A 20 -2.46 9.78 -11.91
CA GLU A 20 -1.79 10.22 -10.67
C GLU A 20 -2.22 9.39 -9.46
N GLU A 21 -3.54 9.20 -9.28
CA GLU A 21 -4.11 8.41 -8.19
C GLU A 21 -3.56 6.97 -8.19
N LEU A 22 -3.45 6.35 -9.36
CA LEU A 22 -2.89 5.00 -9.47
C LEU A 22 -1.44 4.94 -8.96
N ILE A 23 -0.63 5.97 -9.25
CA ILE A 23 0.75 6.06 -8.76
C ILE A 23 0.76 6.22 -7.24
N LEU A 24 -0.09 7.10 -6.69
CA LEU A 24 -0.19 7.34 -5.25
C LEU A 24 -0.62 6.06 -4.51
N VAL A 25 -1.67 5.39 -4.97
CA VAL A 25 -2.16 4.15 -4.36
C VAL A 25 -1.07 3.07 -4.34
N LYS A 26 -0.30 2.91 -5.42
CA LYS A 26 0.84 1.97 -5.44
C LYS A 26 1.89 2.30 -4.39
N ARG A 27 2.19 3.59 -4.19
CA ARG A 27 3.11 4.03 -3.12
C ARG A 27 2.54 3.81 -1.72
N GLU A 28 1.26 4.08 -1.52
CA GLU A 28 0.60 3.82 -0.25
C GLU A 28 0.60 2.33 0.11
N MET A 29 0.41 1.44 -0.85
CA MET A 29 0.53 -0.01 -0.67
C MET A 29 1.93 -0.42 -0.18
N GLU A 30 2.98 0.12 -0.81
CA GLU A 30 4.38 -0.09 -0.37
C GLU A 30 4.60 0.42 1.06
N TRP A 31 4.12 1.62 1.36
CA TRP A 31 4.23 2.22 2.70
C TRP A 31 3.48 1.42 3.76
N GLN A 32 2.32 0.87 3.42
CA GLN A 32 1.53 0.05 4.33
C GLN A 32 2.28 -1.23 4.72
N VAL A 33 2.91 -1.91 3.76
CA VAL A 33 3.75 -3.09 4.04
C VAL A 33 4.93 -2.71 4.94
N ASN A 34 5.62 -1.60 4.62
CA ASN A 34 6.75 -1.12 5.41
C ASN A 34 6.34 -0.77 6.84
N TRP A 35 5.14 -0.21 7.02
CA TRP A 35 4.58 0.07 8.34
C TRP A 35 4.36 -1.21 9.14
N PHE A 36 3.78 -2.26 8.55
CA PHE A 36 3.61 -3.56 9.23
C PHE A 36 4.95 -4.19 9.64
N GLU A 37 5.96 -4.14 8.77
CA GLU A 37 7.30 -4.62 9.10
C GLU A 37 7.93 -3.83 10.26
N ASN A 38 7.76 -2.50 10.26
CA ASN A 38 8.21 -1.67 11.36
C ASN A 38 7.51 -2.03 12.69
N ARG A 39 6.21 -2.33 12.65
CA ARG A 39 5.45 -2.79 13.82
C ARG A 39 5.97 -4.14 14.32
N LYS A 40 6.20 -5.11 13.43
CA LYS A 40 6.84 -6.39 13.77
C LYS A 40 8.18 -6.18 14.47
N ARG A 41 9.07 -5.37 13.90
CA ARG A 41 10.40 -5.05 14.49
C ARG A 41 10.27 -4.40 15.86
N SER A 42 9.32 -3.49 16.01
CA SER A 42 9.05 -2.82 17.30
C SER A 42 8.62 -3.81 18.38
N TRP A 43 7.77 -4.79 18.05
CA TRP A 43 7.34 -5.83 18.99
C TRP A 43 8.44 -6.85 19.30
N LEU A 44 9.27 -7.20 18.32
CA LEU A 44 10.48 -8.01 18.57
C LEU A 44 11.44 -7.30 19.53
N LYS A 45 11.68 -6.00 19.35
CA LYS A 45 12.50 -5.22 20.28
C LYS A 45 11.90 -5.18 21.70
N ARG A 46 10.56 -5.20 21.81
CA ARG A 46 9.87 -5.26 23.12
C ARG A 46 10.00 -6.63 23.78
N SER A 47 10.03 -7.73 23.02
CA SER A 47 10.14 -9.08 23.58
C SER A 47 11.50 -9.34 24.22
N THR A 48 12.54 -8.65 23.76
CA THR A 48 13.91 -8.72 24.31
C THR A 48 14.16 -7.74 25.45
N ARG A 49 13.17 -6.92 25.85
CA ARG A 49 13.33 -5.95 26.93
C ARG A 49 13.52 -6.66 28.28
N GLY A 50 14.55 -6.27 29.02
CA GLY A 50 14.79 -6.75 30.38
C GLY A 50 13.63 -6.42 31.32
N GLY A 51 13.39 -7.28 32.32
CA GLY A 51 12.30 -7.12 33.29
C GLY A 51 10.91 -7.58 32.83
N LEU A 52 10.78 -8.13 31.62
CA LEU A 52 9.52 -8.73 31.15
C LEU A 52 9.29 -10.10 31.78
N SER A 53 8.05 -10.34 32.24
CA SER A 53 7.59 -11.68 32.61
C SER A 53 7.62 -12.62 31.40
N ARG A 54 7.69 -13.93 31.65
CA ARG A 54 7.63 -14.96 30.59
C ARG A 54 6.37 -14.82 29.73
N GLY A 55 5.22 -14.49 30.35
CA GLY A 55 3.97 -14.21 29.66
C GLY A 55 4.02 -12.94 28.80
N GLY A 56 4.61 -11.86 29.32
CA GLY A 56 4.82 -10.63 28.56
C GLY A 56 5.70 -10.83 27.32
N ARG A 57 6.76 -11.65 27.46
CA ARG A 57 7.62 -12.03 26.32
C ARG A 57 6.85 -12.84 25.28
N ALA A 58 6.09 -13.85 25.71
CA ALA A 58 5.27 -14.66 24.82
C ALA A 58 4.24 -13.82 24.06
N TYR A 59 3.60 -12.87 24.75
CA TYR A 59 2.65 -11.95 24.14
C TYR A 59 3.32 -11.03 23.10
N ALA A 60 4.47 -10.44 23.42
CA ALA A 60 5.20 -9.59 22.49
C ALA A 60 5.63 -10.35 21.21
N LEU A 61 6.03 -11.62 21.34
CA LEU A 61 6.34 -12.48 20.19
C LEU A 61 5.09 -12.81 19.38
N LYS A 62 3.96 -13.08 20.03
CA LYS A 62 2.66 -13.29 19.35
C LYS A 62 2.27 -12.07 18.52
N GLU A 63 2.40 -10.86 19.07
CA GLU A 63 2.15 -9.62 18.34
C GLU A 63 3.10 -9.46 17.16
N ALA A 64 4.41 -9.68 17.35
CA ALA A 64 5.37 -9.63 16.25
C ALA A 64 5.00 -10.57 15.10
N ASN A 65 4.57 -11.79 15.41
CA ASN A 65 4.08 -12.75 14.42
C ASN A 65 2.83 -12.25 13.70
N ARG A 66 1.86 -11.68 14.43
CA ARG A 66 0.65 -11.09 13.81
C ARG A 66 1.01 -10.00 12.79
N TRP A 67 1.88 -9.07 13.17
CA TRP A 67 2.30 -7.99 12.26
C TRP A 67 3.10 -8.53 11.06
N GLY A 68 3.90 -9.58 11.25
CA GLY A 68 4.57 -10.27 10.15
C GLY A 68 3.60 -10.92 9.17
N ALA A 69 2.55 -11.57 9.67
CA ALA A 69 1.52 -12.18 8.84
C ALA A 69 0.74 -11.14 8.03
N PHE A 70 0.47 -9.96 8.59
CA PHE A 70 -0.12 -8.84 7.83
C PHE A 70 0.81 -8.36 6.72
N ALA A 71 2.09 -8.13 7.01
CA ALA A 71 3.07 -7.70 6.00
C ALA A 71 3.17 -8.72 4.85
N GLU A 72 3.22 -10.01 5.16
CA GLU A 72 3.27 -11.07 4.16
C GLU A 72 2.00 -11.13 3.31
N ARG A 73 0.81 -11.10 3.93
CA ARG A 73 -0.47 -11.15 3.22
C ARG A 73 -0.62 -9.94 2.30
N SER A 74 -0.31 -8.74 2.79
CA SER A 74 -0.35 -7.52 1.99
C SER A 74 0.62 -7.56 0.82
N ARG A 75 1.86 -8.02 1.01
CA ARG A 75 2.81 -8.17 -0.11
C ARG A 75 2.29 -9.09 -1.21
N ARG A 76 1.74 -10.25 -0.84
CA ARG A 76 1.17 -11.18 -1.82
C ARG A 76 0.02 -10.52 -2.58
N TYR A 77 -0.94 -9.95 -1.84
CA TYR A 77 -2.09 -9.29 -2.44
C TYR A 77 -1.69 -8.14 -3.36
N PHE A 78 -0.73 -7.29 -2.96
CA PHE A 78 -0.30 -6.16 -3.78
C PHE A 78 0.54 -6.58 -4.98
N ALA A 79 1.34 -7.65 -4.87
CA ALA A 79 2.07 -8.20 -6.01
C ALA A 79 1.12 -8.73 -7.09
N ASP A 80 0.08 -9.46 -6.69
CA ASP A 80 -0.93 -9.99 -7.63
C ASP A 80 -1.72 -8.86 -8.33
N ASN A 81 -1.80 -7.68 -7.73
CA ASN A 81 -2.54 -6.51 -8.25
C ASN A 81 -1.62 -5.44 -8.89
N ALA A 82 -0.31 -5.70 -9.02
CA ALA A 82 0.64 -4.72 -9.56
C ALA A 82 0.52 -4.52 -11.09
N ASP A 83 -0.04 -5.51 -11.80
CA ASP A 83 -0.06 -5.62 -13.26
C ASP A 83 -1.26 -4.94 -13.96
N ILE A 84 -2.04 -4.11 -13.26
CA ILE A 84 -3.07 -3.31 -13.93
C ILE A 84 -2.37 -2.27 -14.83
N LYS A 85 -2.22 -2.61 -16.11
CA LYS A 85 -1.75 -1.70 -17.16
C LYS A 85 -2.89 -0.75 -17.52
N ILE A 86 -2.66 0.55 -17.43
CA ILE A 86 -3.55 1.53 -18.07
C ILE A 86 -3.27 1.43 -19.57
N GLU A 87 -4.18 0.81 -20.32
CA GLU A 87 -4.09 0.84 -21.78
C GLU A 87 -4.27 2.29 -22.26
N ASN A 88 -3.22 2.80 -22.92
CA ASN A 88 -3.21 4.13 -23.54
C ASN A 88 -4.12 4.12 -24.77
N ASN A 89 -5.42 4.35 -24.58
CA ASN A 89 -6.37 4.46 -25.70
C ASN A 89 -6.88 5.88 -25.94
N CYS A 90 -6.24 6.91 -25.38
CA CYS A 90 -6.63 8.31 -25.58
C CYS A 90 -5.73 9.01 -26.61
N GLY A 91 -5.67 8.49 -27.85
CA GLY A 91 -4.73 9.00 -28.86
C GLY A 91 -5.08 8.81 -30.34
N ARG A 92 -6.33 8.49 -30.71
CA ARG A 92 -6.78 8.55 -32.12
C ARG A 92 -8.19 9.11 -32.21
N ALA A 93 -8.29 10.43 -32.37
CA ALA A 93 -9.41 11.12 -32.99
C ALA A 93 -8.87 12.44 -33.57
#